data_AF-A0A4V4N8K2-F1
#
_entry.id   AF-A0A4V4N8K2-F1
#
_cell.length_a   1.000
_cell.length_b   1.000
_cell.length_c   1.000
_cell.angle_alpha   90.00
_cell.angle_beta   90.00
_cell.angle_gamma   90.00
#
_symmetry.space_group_name_H-M   'P 1'
#
loop_
_entity.id
_entity.type
_entity.pdbx_description
1 polymer ?
#
loop_
_entity_poly.entity_id
_entity_poly.type
_entity_poly.pdbx_seq_one_letter_code
_entity_poly.pdbx_strand_id
1 'polypeptide(L)'
;MKPHPRNARIKGDPFIPSRFIFGDAVDDKGLEPCEYIVHTEEPAFICRLVGHDDTPFAGRDSEAYASAVLFDDEENITVYVCNKGFRLFDFNFWDEPPTAAQLQRICDEAITVYDRLNLAYQERDTNPPAREMRVVPTEPLPPAERQAAIQDLMAKAREAAAQPMARVQLAASVQLALQGGDQAVFTEAQLALQGEAAARAQLVDTARKLIANPEVIRKDGSFASFELWAMPIAFSRAKGGVWWHFPLMERVEVALADALEVPEKAILWMSPTLFTLDMLNERACQSLIHLAPIMDAGCDIAPEDPEAARATFEAANQTGDAQLVIAWIPFIVERGVLDAQQVRQKARKALDATMPLVQQAISNEMEYGEAELFAPLPIWEALEAGVRAWNRKRLGLSVAVAAAGLAHLRDLEAVAEYQPELQGYEVALKARGGEAIARTPWLVVPDVASDRQACWQDLVECMQEAGIALTEQQTRWH
;
A
#
# COMPACT_ATOMS: atom_id res chain seq x y z
N MET A 1 -9.74 14.53 -27.04
CA MET A 1 -9.94 13.83 -25.76
C MET A 1 -8.70 14.05 -24.89
N LYS A 2 -8.83 14.13 -23.57
CA LYS A 2 -7.68 14.20 -22.66
C LYS A 2 -7.04 12.81 -22.59
N PRO A 3 -5.70 12.68 -22.57
CA PRO A 3 -5.06 11.39 -22.40
C PRO A 3 -5.48 10.74 -21.07
N HIS A 4 -5.81 9.45 -21.12
CA HIS A 4 -6.13 8.67 -19.93
C HIS A 4 -4.89 8.55 -19.01
N PRO A 5 -5.08 8.55 -17.67
CA PRO A 5 -3.97 8.44 -16.74
C PRO A 5 -3.24 7.09 -16.88
N ARG A 6 -1.92 7.08 -16.64
CA ARG A 6 -0.97 5.95 -16.79
C ARG A 6 -1.44 4.60 -16.22
N ASN A 7 -2.44 4.57 -15.32
CA ASN A 7 -2.92 3.39 -14.59
C ASN A 7 -4.45 3.23 -14.63
N ALA A 8 -5.10 3.46 -15.77
CA ALA A 8 -6.56 3.32 -15.92
C ALA A 8 -7.08 1.85 -15.90
N ARG A 9 -6.52 0.96 -15.07
CA ARG A 9 -7.29 -0.20 -14.61
C ARG A 9 -8.24 0.29 -13.53
N ILE A 10 -9.54 0.04 -13.69
CA ILE A 10 -10.50 0.32 -12.63
C ILE A 10 -10.16 -0.61 -11.45
N LYS A 11 -9.50 -0.04 -10.42
CA LYS A 11 -9.25 -0.71 -9.15
C LYS A 11 -10.59 -1.23 -8.62
N GLY A 12 -10.70 -2.55 -8.41
CA GLY A 12 -11.84 -3.16 -7.74
C GLY A 12 -13.10 -3.40 -8.57
N ASP A 13 -13.11 -3.21 -9.90
CA ASP A 13 -14.31 -3.53 -10.68
C ASP A 13 -14.29 -5.00 -11.13
N PRO A 14 -15.25 -5.84 -10.69
CA PRO A 14 -15.46 -7.15 -11.23
C PRO A 14 -16.21 -7.04 -12.55
N PHE A 15 -15.66 -6.35 -13.55
CA PHE A 15 -16.00 -6.72 -14.91
C PHE A 15 -15.36 -8.10 -15.13
N ILE A 16 -16.10 -9.14 -14.73
CA ILE A 16 -16.03 -10.49 -15.27
C ILE A 16 -15.70 -10.33 -16.75
N PRO A 17 -14.79 -11.11 -17.36
CA PRO A 17 -14.50 -10.99 -18.79
C PRO A 17 -15.80 -10.91 -19.56
N SER A 18 -16.13 -9.67 -19.95
CA SER A 18 -17.34 -9.37 -20.69
C SER A 18 -17.11 -10.01 -22.03
N ARG A 19 -18.15 -10.62 -22.60
CA ARG A 19 -18.08 -11.11 -23.98
C ARG A 19 -17.65 -10.02 -24.98
N PHE A 20 -17.69 -8.74 -24.57
CA PHE A 20 -17.06 -7.61 -25.25
C PHE A 20 -15.86 -7.08 -24.46
N ILE A 21 -14.70 -7.03 -25.12
CA ILE A 21 -13.48 -6.37 -24.62
C ILE A 21 -13.23 -5.15 -25.49
N PHE A 22 -13.11 -3.98 -24.85
CA PHE A 22 -12.76 -2.71 -25.52
C PHE A 22 -11.30 -2.41 -25.25
N GLY A 23 -10.56 -1.99 -26.26
CA GLY A 23 -9.13 -1.73 -26.11
C GLY A 23 -8.61 -0.66 -27.05
N ASP A 24 -7.60 0.04 -26.58
CA ASP A 24 -6.81 0.98 -27.39
C ASP A 24 -5.55 0.30 -27.93
N ALA A 25 -5.08 0.77 -29.09
CA ALA A 25 -3.77 0.39 -29.62
C ALA A 25 -2.80 1.57 -29.56
N VAL A 26 -1.53 1.28 -29.27
CA VAL A 26 -0.43 2.24 -29.29
C VAL A 26 0.62 1.74 -30.28
N ASP A 27 0.98 2.59 -31.24
CA ASP A 27 2.05 2.36 -32.19
C ASP A 27 3.24 3.31 -31.94
N ASP A 28 4.28 3.24 -32.78
CA ASP A 28 5.46 4.10 -32.69
C ASP A 28 5.15 5.61 -32.84
N LYS A 29 3.94 5.98 -33.29
CA LYS A 29 3.44 7.35 -33.47
C LYS A 29 2.46 7.77 -32.36
N GLY A 30 2.10 6.87 -31.45
CA GLY A 30 1.25 7.15 -30.30
C GLY A 30 -0.05 6.34 -30.31
N LEU A 31 -1.06 6.87 -29.63
CA LEU A 31 -2.39 6.24 -29.55
C LEU A 31 -3.06 6.27 -30.93
N GLU A 32 -3.54 5.11 -31.39
CA GLU A 32 -4.32 5.04 -32.62
C GLU A 32 -5.63 5.84 -32.49
N PRO A 33 -6.15 6.41 -33.59
CA PRO A 33 -7.39 7.18 -33.57
C PRO A 33 -8.64 6.31 -33.45
N CYS A 34 -8.50 4.99 -33.55
CA CYS A 34 -9.58 4.01 -33.42
C CYS A 34 -9.35 3.10 -32.22
N GLU A 35 -10.46 2.74 -31.59
CA GLU A 35 -10.51 1.72 -30.56
C GLU A 35 -10.79 0.35 -31.21
N TYR A 36 -10.67 -0.72 -30.42
CA TYR A 36 -10.88 -2.09 -30.86
C TYR A 36 -11.94 -2.75 -29.97
N ILE A 37 -12.80 -3.55 -30.59
CA ILE A 37 -13.76 -4.41 -29.90
C ILE A 37 -13.43 -5.85 -30.23
N VAL A 38 -13.23 -6.67 -29.19
CA VAL A 38 -13.18 -8.12 -29.30
C VAL A 38 -14.48 -8.70 -28.76
N HIS A 39 -15.19 -9.44 -29.59
CA HIS A 39 -16.32 -10.27 -29.19
C HIS A 39 -15.84 -11.71 -29.00
N THR A 40 -15.95 -12.24 -27.79
CA THR A 40 -15.36 -13.54 -27.41
C THR A 40 -16.33 -14.72 -27.49
N GLU A 41 -17.61 -14.47 -27.74
CA GLU A 41 -18.64 -15.51 -27.94
C GLU A 41 -18.88 -15.75 -29.43
N GLU A 42 -19.50 -16.87 -29.79
CA GLU A 42 -19.85 -17.18 -31.18
C GLU A 42 -20.92 -16.21 -31.70
N PRO A 43 -20.70 -15.50 -32.83
CA PRO A 43 -19.51 -15.48 -33.68
C PRO A 43 -18.36 -14.65 -33.08
N ALA A 44 -17.19 -15.24 -32.91
CA ALA A 44 -16.04 -14.54 -32.32
C ALA A 44 -15.38 -13.64 -33.38
N PHE A 45 -15.11 -12.39 -33.03
CA PHE A 45 -14.49 -11.43 -33.94
C PHE A 45 -13.69 -10.34 -33.23
N ILE A 46 -12.80 -9.70 -33.99
CA ILE A 46 -12.28 -8.37 -33.68
C ILE A 46 -12.76 -7.38 -34.73
N CYS A 47 -13.06 -6.15 -34.32
CA CYS A 47 -13.34 -5.04 -35.23
C CYS A 47 -12.80 -3.73 -34.64
N ARG A 48 -12.73 -2.70 -35.47
CA ARG A 48 -12.40 -1.34 -35.05
C ARG A 48 -13.66 -0.56 -34.71
N LEU A 49 -13.54 0.33 -33.74
CA LEU A 49 -14.55 1.26 -33.27
C LEU A 49 -14.06 2.70 -33.46
N VAL A 50 -14.92 3.54 -33.98
CA VAL A 50 -14.70 4.99 -34.13
C VAL A 50 -15.97 5.74 -33.73
N GLY A 51 -15.79 6.82 -32.98
CA GLY A 51 -16.84 7.78 -32.65
C GLY A 51 -16.88 8.96 -33.63
N HIS A 52 -17.93 9.79 -33.52
CA HIS A 52 -18.18 10.94 -34.40
C HIS A 52 -18.35 10.59 -35.89
N ASP A 53 -18.87 9.39 -36.19
CA ASP A 53 -19.15 8.93 -37.56
C ASP A 53 -20.50 9.44 -38.08
N ASP A 54 -20.53 9.90 -39.34
CA ASP A 54 -21.68 10.48 -40.03
C ASP A 54 -22.17 9.67 -41.25
N THR A 55 -21.72 8.42 -41.41
CA THR A 55 -22.08 7.52 -42.52
C THR A 55 -23.62 7.45 -42.74
N PRO A 56 -24.15 7.75 -43.93
CA PRO A 56 -25.60 7.75 -44.16
C PRO A 56 -26.25 6.36 -44.02
N PHE A 57 -27.37 6.26 -43.29
CA PHE A 57 -28.21 5.05 -43.25
C PHE A 57 -29.68 5.35 -42.93
N ALA A 58 -30.58 4.42 -43.24
CA ALA A 58 -32.00 4.54 -42.92
C ALA A 58 -32.23 4.48 -41.39
N GLY A 59 -32.46 5.64 -40.78
CA GLY A 59 -32.59 5.79 -39.33
C GLY A 59 -31.56 6.73 -38.69
N ARG A 60 -30.61 7.28 -39.46
CA ARG A 60 -29.58 8.22 -38.97
C ARG A 60 -30.17 9.42 -38.22
N ASP A 61 -31.27 9.99 -38.74
CA ASP A 61 -31.95 11.15 -38.15
C ASP A 61 -33.10 10.78 -37.19
N SER A 62 -33.21 9.51 -36.80
CA SER A 62 -34.25 9.03 -35.89
C SER A 62 -33.99 9.52 -34.46
N GLU A 63 -35.05 9.95 -33.75
CA GLU A 63 -34.97 10.25 -32.31
C GLU A 63 -34.82 8.98 -31.45
N ALA A 64 -35.33 7.84 -31.92
CA ALA A 64 -35.14 6.54 -31.28
C ALA A 64 -33.84 5.89 -31.74
N TYR A 65 -33.23 5.03 -30.90
CA TYR A 65 -32.01 4.29 -31.29
C TYR A 65 -32.24 3.51 -32.59
N ALA A 66 -31.34 3.70 -33.55
CA ALA A 66 -31.38 3.07 -34.85
C ALA A 66 -29.96 2.71 -35.28
N SER A 67 -29.83 1.57 -35.94
CA SER A 67 -28.56 1.06 -36.45
C SER A 67 -28.76 0.33 -37.77
N ALA A 68 -27.67 0.10 -38.49
CA ALA A 68 -27.66 -0.71 -39.70
C ALA A 68 -26.29 -1.38 -39.88
N VAL A 69 -26.31 -2.57 -40.47
CA VAL A 69 -25.11 -3.18 -41.09
C VAL A 69 -25.17 -2.89 -42.58
N LEU A 70 -24.15 -2.21 -43.08
CA LEU A 70 -23.99 -1.81 -44.46
C LEU A 70 -22.77 -2.53 -45.06
N PHE A 71 -22.73 -2.55 -46.38
CA PHE A 71 -21.55 -2.97 -47.13
C PHE A 71 -21.01 -1.74 -47.87
N ASP A 72 -19.74 -1.43 -47.63
CA ASP A 72 -19.01 -0.37 -48.31
C ASP A 72 -18.38 -0.97 -49.57
N ASP A 73 -18.96 -0.66 -50.73
CA ASP A 73 -18.51 -1.18 -52.03
C ASP A 73 -17.13 -0.63 -52.43
N GLU A 74 -16.73 0.56 -51.95
CA GLU A 74 -15.45 1.18 -52.32
C GLU A 74 -14.28 0.51 -51.60
N GLU A 75 -14.45 0.27 -50.31
CA GLU A 75 -13.43 -0.37 -49.46
C GLU A 75 -13.61 -1.90 -49.39
N ASN A 76 -14.71 -2.44 -49.95
CA ASN A 76 -15.08 -3.85 -49.92
C ASN A 76 -15.11 -4.42 -48.49
N ILE A 77 -15.74 -3.67 -47.57
CA ILE A 77 -15.84 -4.01 -46.14
C ILE A 77 -17.29 -3.95 -45.65
N THR A 78 -17.59 -4.78 -44.66
CA THR A 78 -18.82 -4.68 -43.88
C THR A 78 -18.64 -3.64 -42.78
N VAL A 79 -19.61 -2.75 -42.63
CA VAL A 79 -19.61 -1.72 -41.57
C VAL A 79 -20.92 -1.78 -40.80
N TYR A 80 -20.84 -1.54 -39.50
CA TYR A 80 -22.01 -1.27 -38.66
C TYR A 80 -22.00 0.21 -38.30
N VAL A 81 -23.18 0.83 -38.31
CA VAL A 81 -23.37 2.25 -37.98
C VAL A 81 -24.60 2.43 -37.10
N CYS A 82 -24.59 3.43 -36.21
CA CYS A 82 -25.77 3.80 -35.43
C CYS A 82 -25.93 5.32 -35.29
N ASN A 83 -27.16 5.76 -34.98
CA ASN A 83 -27.49 7.18 -34.86
C ASN A 83 -26.85 7.89 -33.64
N LYS A 84 -26.11 7.17 -32.80
CA LYS A 84 -25.23 7.75 -31.76
C LYS A 84 -23.88 8.25 -32.31
N GLY A 85 -23.61 8.02 -33.60
CA GLY A 85 -22.35 8.46 -34.22
C GLY A 85 -21.19 7.49 -34.00
N PHE A 86 -21.47 6.20 -33.80
CA PHE A 86 -20.46 5.16 -33.76
C PHE A 86 -20.46 4.34 -35.05
N ARG A 87 -19.26 3.96 -35.50
CA ARG A 87 -19.05 3.02 -36.60
C ARG A 87 -18.12 1.90 -36.16
N LEU A 88 -18.52 0.66 -36.47
CA LEU A 88 -17.71 -0.54 -36.32
C LEU A 88 -17.36 -1.06 -37.72
N PHE A 89 -16.08 -1.39 -37.95
CA PHE A 89 -15.59 -1.78 -39.27
C PHE A 89 -14.36 -2.68 -39.16
N ASP A 90 -13.86 -3.19 -40.29
CA ASP A 90 -12.75 -4.15 -40.34
C ASP A 90 -13.01 -5.41 -39.50
N PHE A 91 -14.22 -5.97 -39.63
CA PHE A 91 -14.58 -7.22 -38.94
C PHE A 91 -13.71 -8.37 -39.43
N ASN A 92 -13.00 -9.01 -38.50
CA ASN A 92 -12.27 -10.23 -38.73
C ASN A 92 -12.90 -11.32 -37.86
N PHE A 93 -13.53 -12.30 -38.50
CA PHE A 93 -14.26 -13.41 -37.87
C PHE A 93 -13.35 -14.63 -37.75
N TRP A 94 -13.37 -15.29 -36.59
CA TRP A 94 -12.55 -16.48 -36.38
C TRP A 94 -13.17 -17.69 -37.05
N ASP A 95 -14.51 -17.73 -37.08
CA ASP A 95 -15.34 -18.76 -37.69
C ASP A 95 -16.20 -18.17 -38.83
N GLU A 96 -17.27 -18.86 -39.23
CA GLU A 96 -18.15 -18.39 -40.30
C GLU A 96 -18.77 -17.02 -40.00
N PRO A 97 -18.78 -16.08 -40.97
CA PRO A 97 -19.39 -14.77 -40.78
C PRO A 97 -20.88 -14.89 -40.46
N PRO A 98 -21.38 -14.15 -39.45
CA PRO A 98 -22.80 -14.14 -39.11
C PRO A 98 -23.65 -13.46 -40.18
N THR A 99 -24.96 -13.66 -40.10
CA THR A 99 -25.91 -12.86 -40.88
C THR A 99 -25.87 -11.39 -40.45
N ALA A 100 -26.16 -10.46 -41.37
CA ALA A 100 -26.19 -9.02 -41.07
C ALA A 100 -27.11 -8.69 -39.87
N ALA A 101 -28.26 -9.37 -39.75
CA ALA A 101 -29.19 -9.17 -38.64
C ALA A 101 -28.68 -9.74 -37.30
N GLN A 102 -27.81 -10.75 -37.30
CA GLN A 102 -27.14 -11.22 -36.10
C GLN A 102 -26.01 -10.27 -35.71
N LEU A 103 -25.17 -9.87 -36.67
CA LEU A 103 -24.08 -8.92 -36.44
C LEU A 103 -24.59 -7.58 -35.90
N GLN A 104 -25.69 -7.07 -36.46
CA GLN A 104 -26.33 -5.84 -36.01
C GLN A 104 -26.73 -5.92 -34.53
N ARG A 105 -27.39 -7.01 -34.12
CA ARG A 105 -27.80 -7.22 -32.72
C ARG A 105 -26.61 -7.26 -31.76
N ILE A 106 -25.54 -7.95 -32.14
CA ILE A 106 -24.31 -8.03 -31.34
C ILE A 106 -23.67 -6.64 -31.21
N CYS A 107 -23.63 -5.87 -32.30
CA CYS A 107 -23.08 -4.51 -32.29
C CYS A 107 -23.95 -3.53 -31.49
N ASP A 108 -25.28 -3.62 -31.55
CA ASP A 108 -26.20 -2.82 -30.72
C ASP A 108 -25.93 -3.04 -29.21
N GLU A 109 -25.73 -4.32 -28.84
CA GLU A 109 -25.37 -4.71 -27.47
C GLU A 109 -23.98 -4.19 -27.09
N ALA A 110 -22.99 -4.31 -27.97
CA ALA A 110 -21.64 -3.79 -27.76
C ALA A 110 -21.65 -2.28 -27.50
N ILE A 111 -22.37 -1.50 -28.30
CA ILE A 111 -22.51 -0.04 -28.10
C ILE A 111 -23.20 0.28 -26.78
N THR A 112 -24.19 -0.51 -26.37
CA THR A 112 -24.86 -0.32 -25.08
C THR A 112 -23.91 -0.56 -23.90
N VAL A 113 -23.04 -1.58 -23.99
CA VAL A 113 -22.00 -1.85 -22.98
C VAL A 113 -20.94 -0.74 -22.99
N TYR A 114 -20.51 -0.30 -24.17
CA TYR A 114 -19.55 0.76 -24.35
C TYR A 114 -20.03 2.09 -23.74
N ASP A 115 -21.28 2.48 -23.98
CA ASP A 115 -21.88 3.67 -23.38
C ASP A 115 -21.94 3.58 -21.85
N ARG A 116 -22.29 2.41 -21.30
CA ARG A 116 -22.31 2.18 -19.85
C ARG A 116 -20.91 2.32 -19.25
N LEU A 117 -19.90 1.79 -19.94
CA LEU A 117 -18.51 1.89 -19.53
C LEU A 117 -18.04 3.36 -19.55
N ASN A 118 -18.35 4.09 -20.61
CA ASN A 118 -18.04 5.52 -20.72
C ASN A 118 -18.76 6.36 -19.64
N LEU A 119 -20.03 6.07 -19.35
CA LEU A 119 -20.75 6.73 -18.26
C LEU A 119 -20.09 6.44 -16.91
N ALA A 120 -19.71 5.19 -16.63
CA ALA A 120 -19.01 4.82 -15.41
C ALA A 120 -17.66 5.55 -15.27
N TYR A 121 -16.90 5.70 -16.36
CA TYR A 121 -15.68 6.50 -16.36
C TYR A 121 -15.95 7.99 -16.08
N GLN A 122 -16.97 8.57 -16.72
CA GLN A 122 -17.34 9.98 -16.54
C GLN A 122 -17.85 10.27 -15.12
N GLU A 123 -18.67 9.39 -14.56
CA GLU A 123 -19.16 9.47 -13.18
C GLU A 123 -17.99 9.41 -12.19
N ARG A 124 -17.06 8.48 -12.40
CA ARG A 124 -15.85 8.34 -11.59
C ARG A 124 -14.94 9.58 -11.62
N ASP A 125 -14.78 10.20 -12.79
CA ASP A 125 -13.97 11.42 -12.93
C ASP A 125 -14.60 12.65 -12.25
N THR A 126 -15.93 12.65 -12.12
CA THR A 126 -16.69 13.81 -11.59
C THR A 126 -16.91 13.73 -10.08
N ASN A 127 -17.19 12.54 -9.54
CA ASN A 127 -17.33 12.27 -8.11
C ASN A 127 -16.77 10.86 -7.84
N PRO A 128 -15.47 10.72 -7.53
CA PRO A 128 -14.90 9.41 -7.26
C PRO A 128 -15.64 8.79 -6.07
N PRO A 129 -16.29 7.62 -6.23
CA PRO A 129 -16.97 6.97 -5.12
C PRO A 129 -15.95 6.68 -4.02
N ALA A 130 -16.35 6.90 -2.76
CA ALA A 130 -15.52 6.53 -1.62
C ALA A 130 -15.18 5.04 -1.73
N ARG A 131 -13.89 4.71 -1.64
CA ARG A 131 -13.46 3.31 -1.65
C ARG A 131 -14.01 2.60 -0.43
N GLU A 132 -14.43 1.36 -0.63
CA GLU A 132 -14.80 0.48 0.46
C GLU A 132 -13.61 0.36 1.42
N MET A 133 -13.84 0.67 2.70
CA MET A 133 -12.86 0.45 3.76
C MET A 133 -13.01 -0.97 4.31
N ARG A 134 -11.94 -1.75 4.26
CA ARG A 134 -11.91 -3.12 4.80
C ARG A 134 -11.17 -3.17 6.12
N VAL A 135 -11.92 -3.47 7.18
CA VAL A 135 -11.38 -3.65 8.52
C VAL A 135 -10.57 -4.94 8.59
N VAL A 136 -9.34 -4.85 9.10
CA VAL A 136 -8.48 -6.01 9.31
C VAL A 136 -9.13 -6.96 10.33
N PRO A 137 -9.20 -8.28 10.08
CA PRO A 137 -9.76 -9.23 11.05
C PRO A 137 -9.07 -9.13 12.41
N THR A 138 -9.86 -9.14 13.48
CA THR A 138 -9.38 -9.04 14.88
C THR A 138 -9.91 -10.14 15.79
N GLU A 139 -10.83 -10.96 15.28
CA GLU A 139 -11.54 -11.92 16.11
C GLU A 139 -10.55 -13.02 16.56
N PRO A 140 -10.36 -13.20 17.88
CA PRO A 140 -9.50 -14.24 18.39
C PRO A 140 -10.06 -15.62 18.07
N LEU A 141 -9.19 -16.58 17.75
CA LEU A 141 -9.58 -17.97 17.61
C LEU A 141 -10.04 -18.53 18.97
N PRO A 142 -10.97 -19.52 18.97
CA PRO A 142 -11.29 -20.28 20.16
C PRO A 142 -10.02 -20.86 20.81
N PRO A 143 -9.91 -20.89 22.15
CA PRO A 143 -8.64 -21.24 22.83
C PRO A 143 -8.01 -22.56 22.39
N ALA A 144 -8.82 -23.60 22.14
CA ALA A 144 -8.33 -24.90 21.68
C ALA A 144 -7.79 -24.85 20.24
N GLU A 145 -8.46 -24.12 19.36
CA GLU A 145 -8.04 -23.92 17.97
C GLU A 145 -6.78 -23.06 17.88
N ARG A 146 -6.71 -21.99 18.69
CA ARG A 146 -5.50 -21.17 18.85
C ARG A 146 -4.31 -22.04 19.27
N GLN A 147 -4.47 -22.84 20.33
CA GLN A 147 -3.39 -23.68 20.82
C GLN A 147 -2.95 -24.69 19.75
N ALA A 148 -3.88 -25.29 19.01
CA ALA A 148 -3.56 -26.19 17.92
C ALA A 148 -2.79 -25.48 16.80
N ALA A 149 -3.22 -24.28 16.41
CA ALA A 149 -2.53 -23.47 15.39
C ALA A 149 -1.11 -23.06 15.83
N ILE A 150 -0.93 -22.69 17.10
CA ILE A 150 0.40 -22.38 17.67
C ILE A 150 1.30 -23.62 17.58
N GLN A 151 0.83 -24.79 18.03
CA GLN A 151 1.62 -26.02 18.00
C GLN A 151 1.97 -26.46 16.57
N ASP A 152 1.03 -26.33 15.64
CA ASP A 152 1.25 -26.63 14.22
C ASP A 152 2.31 -25.72 13.59
N LEU A 153 2.24 -24.40 13.83
CA LEU A 153 3.28 -23.46 13.38
C LEU A 153 4.65 -23.80 13.95
N MET A 154 4.74 -24.09 15.25
CA MET A 154 5.99 -24.47 15.90
C MET A 154 6.57 -25.75 15.29
N ALA A 155 5.74 -26.77 15.05
CA ALA A 155 6.16 -28.02 14.44
C ALA A 155 6.71 -27.80 13.03
N LYS A 156 6.00 -27.03 12.19
CA LYS A 156 6.42 -26.71 10.82
C LYS A 156 7.69 -25.86 10.80
N ALA A 157 7.87 -24.96 11.75
CA ALA A 157 9.09 -24.16 11.87
C ALA A 157 10.31 -25.04 12.19
N ARG A 158 10.16 -26.00 13.12
CA ARG A 158 11.21 -26.99 13.44
C ARG A 158 11.53 -27.88 12.25
N GLU A 159 10.50 -28.36 11.54
CA GLU A 159 10.67 -29.19 10.35
C GLU A 159 11.38 -28.43 9.24
N ALA A 160 10.97 -27.19 8.95
CA ALA A 160 11.61 -26.33 7.94
C ALA A 160 13.06 -25.95 8.30
N ALA A 161 13.39 -25.87 9.59
CA ALA A 161 14.76 -25.67 10.05
C ALA A 161 15.65 -26.90 9.80
N ALA A 162 15.08 -28.11 9.90
CA ALA A 162 15.79 -29.36 9.63
C ALA A 162 15.82 -29.71 8.13
N GLN A 163 14.76 -29.38 7.38
CA GLN A 163 14.53 -29.84 6.01
C GLN A 163 14.11 -28.67 5.10
N PRO A 164 14.92 -28.29 4.10
CA PRO A 164 14.60 -27.19 3.19
C PRO A 164 13.27 -27.34 2.43
N MET A 165 12.84 -28.57 2.12
CA MET A 165 11.59 -28.83 1.39
C MET A 165 10.34 -28.48 2.20
N ALA A 166 10.42 -28.51 3.54
CA ALA A 166 9.29 -28.16 4.42
C ALA A 166 9.04 -26.65 4.52
N ARG A 167 9.93 -25.81 3.95
CA ARG A 167 9.78 -24.34 3.96
C ARG A 167 8.51 -23.86 3.25
N VAL A 168 8.06 -24.57 2.21
CA VAL A 168 6.82 -24.22 1.49
C VAL A 168 5.60 -24.42 2.39
N GLN A 169 5.58 -25.49 3.18
CA GLN A 169 4.49 -25.75 4.13
C GLN A 169 4.50 -24.75 5.28
N LEU A 170 5.70 -24.38 5.77
CA LEU A 170 5.84 -23.29 6.73
C LEU A 170 5.28 -21.97 6.16
N ALA A 171 5.67 -21.60 4.94
CA ALA A 171 5.19 -20.36 4.30
C ALA A 171 3.66 -20.31 4.20
N ALA A 172 3.02 -21.38 3.73
CA ALA A 172 1.56 -21.45 3.67
C ALA A 172 0.92 -21.29 5.06
N SER A 173 1.49 -21.91 6.09
CA SER A 173 0.93 -21.89 7.44
C SER A 173 1.12 -20.54 8.13
N VAL A 174 2.27 -19.90 7.92
CA VAL A 174 2.51 -18.53 8.37
C VAL A 174 1.56 -17.56 7.67
N GLN A 175 1.36 -17.69 6.36
CA GLN A 175 0.41 -16.86 5.62
C GLN A 175 -1.01 -16.97 6.19
N LEU A 176 -1.48 -18.19 6.44
CA LEU A 176 -2.79 -18.43 7.06
C LEU A 176 -2.88 -17.81 8.46
N ALA A 177 -1.85 -17.97 9.30
CA ALA A 177 -1.84 -17.42 10.63
C ALA A 177 -1.87 -15.88 10.63
N LEU A 178 -1.08 -15.24 9.78
CA LEU A 178 -1.04 -13.78 9.64
C LEU A 178 -2.36 -13.22 9.08
N GLN A 179 -3.00 -13.92 8.14
CA GLN A 179 -4.28 -13.50 7.56
C GLN A 179 -5.49 -13.76 8.49
N GLY A 180 -5.38 -14.68 9.45
CA GLY A 180 -6.47 -15.12 10.32
C GLY A 180 -6.91 -14.13 11.39
N GLY A 181 -6.23 -12.99 11.56
CA GLY A 181 -6.59 -11.93 12.51
C GLY A 181 -6.20 -12.17 13.97
N ASP A 182 -6.03 -13.42 14.41
CA ASP A 182 -5.55 -13.74 15.76
C ASP A 182 -4.02 -13.63 15.85
N GLN A 183 -3.56 -12.42 16.17
CA GLN A 183 -2.15 -12.08 16.33
C GLN A 183 -1.39 -12.93 17.36
N ALA A 184 -2.10 -13.54 18.32
CA ALA A 184 -1.50 -14.36 19.35
C ALA A 184 -0.90 -15.65 18.76
N VAL A 185 -1.48 -16.18 17.68
CA VAL A 185 -1.01 -17.43 17.07
C VAL A 185 0.45 -17.33 16.63
N PHE A 186 0.80 -16.32 15.85
CA PHE A 186 2.18 -16.12 15.41
C PHE A 186 3.09 -15.68 16.57
N THR A 187 2.61 -14.74 17.39
CA THR A 187 3.40 -14.16 18.50
C THR A 187 3.77 -15.20 19.54
N GLU A 188 2.82 -16.01 19.99
CA GLU A 188 3.07 -17.07 20.97
C GLU A 188 3.93 -18.19 20.38
N ALA A 189 3.74 -18.55 19.11
CA ALA A 189 4.59 -19.54 18.44
C ALA A 189 6.07 -19.10 18.39
N GLN A 190 6.37 -17.85 18.04
CA GLN A 190 7.76 -17.38 18.03
C GLN A 190 8.34 -17.24 19.44
N LEU A 191 7.55 -16.87 20.44
CA LEU A 191 7.98 -16.80 21.84
C LEU A 191 8.28 -18.20 22.40
N ALA A 192 7.44 -19.19 22.08
CA ALA A 192 7.64 -20.56 22.51
C ALA A 192 8.90 -21.21 21.90
N LEU A 193 9.39 -20.69 20.77
CA LEU A 193 10.63 -21.13 20.12
C LEU A 193 11.88 -20.34 20.58
N GLN A 194 11.83 -19.54 21.66
CA GLN A 194 12.99 -18.78 22.15
C GLN A 194 14.22 -19.66 22.43
N GLY A 195 14.03 -20.89 22.91
CA GLY A 195 15.12 -21.85 23.13
C GLY A 195 15.65 -22.54 21.86
N GLU A 196 15.01 -22.32 20.71
CA GLU A 196 15.25 -22.99 19.44
C GLU A 196 15.57 -21.97 18.33
N ALA A 197 16.71 -21.29 18.45
CA ALA A 197 17.08 -20.13 17.61
C ALA A 197 16.91 -20.36 16.10
N ALA A 198 17.26 -21.54 15.59
CA ALA A 198 17.13 -21.87 14.17
C ALA A 198 15.65 -21.94 13.71
N ALA A 199 14.79 -22.62 14.48
CA ALA A 199 13.37 -22.74 14.17
C ALA A 199 12.67 -21.38 14.30
N ARG A 200 12.99 -20.61 15.35
CA ARG A 200 12.47 -19.25 15.53
C ARG A 200 12.87 -18.34 14.37
N ALA A 201 14.14 -18.38 13.96
CA ALA A 201 14.62 -17.58 12.83
C ALA A 201 13.88 -17.94 11.54
N GLN A 202 13.68 -19.24 11.24
CA GLN A 202 12.90 -19.65 10.06
C GLN A 202 11.46 -19.11 10.12
N LEU A 203 10.80 -19.18 11.27
CA LEU A 203 9.43 -18.67 11.44
C LEU A 203 9.35 -17.16 11.20
N VAL A 204 10.23 -16.39 11.84
CA VAL A 204 10.29 -14.92 11.74
C VAL A 204 10.66 -14.47 10.34
N ASP A 205 11.70 -15.05 9.73
CA ASP A 205 12.13 -14.70 8.39
C ASP A 205 11.06 -15.02 7.33
N THR A 206 10.30 -16.08 7.55
CA THR A 206 9.17 -16.44 6.66
C THR A 206 8.06 -15.40 6.74
N ALA A 207 7.67 -14.97 7.95
CA ALA A 207 6.67 -13.91 8.13
C ALA A 207 7.14 -12.58 7.52
N ARG A 208 8.38 -12.17 7.80
CA ARG A 208 8.97 -10.96 7.21
C ARG A 208 8.94 -11.00 5.68
N LYS A 209 9.26 -12.14 5.08
CA LYS A 209 9.23 -12.32 3.61
C LYS A 209 7.83 -12.24 3.04
N LEU A 210 6.84 -12.87 3.66
CA LEU A 210 5.46 -12.87 3.19
C LEU A 210 4.83 -11.48 3.25
N ILE A 211 5.12 -10.70 4.31
CA ILE A 211 4.68 -9.31 4.43
C ILE A 211 5.39 -8.42 3.41
N ALA A 212 6.71 -8.58 3.23
CA ALA A 212 7.48 -7.77 2.29
C ALA A 212 7.21 -8.11 0.82
N ASN A 213 6.81 -9.35 0.52
CA ASN A 213 6.61 -9.84 -0.84
C ASN A 213 5.24 -10.53 -0.96
N PRO A 214 4.13 -9.78 -0.80
CA PRO A 214 2.82 -10.39 -0.80
C PRO A 214 2.46 -10.94 -2.18
N GLU A 215 1.76 -12.07 -2.17
CA GLU A 215 1.19 -12.70 -3.36
C GLU A 215 -0.33 -12.69 -3.26
N VAL A 216 -0.98 -12.14 -4.28
CA VAL A 216 -2.43 -12.00 -4.36
C VAL A 216 -2.94 -12.98 -5.40
N ILE A 217 -3.84 -13.87 -4.96
CA ILE A 217 -4.57 -14.77 -5.85
C ILE A 217 -5.91 -14.11 -6.16
N ARG A 218 -6.13 -13.75 -7.42
CA ARG A 218 -7.36 -13.12 -7.87
C ARG A 218 -8.46 -14.16 -8.11
N LYS A 219 -9.71 -13.69 -8.17
CA LYS A 219 -10.89 -14.56 -8.38
C LYS A 219 -10.87 -15.31 -9.71
N ASP A 220 -10.18 -14.78 -10.71
CA ASP A 220 -9.97 -15.40 -12.02
C ASP A 220 -8.86 -16.46 -12.03
N GLY A 221 -8.22 -16.72 -10.88
CA GLY A 221 -7.11 -17.66 -10.74
C GLY A 221 -5.75 -17.09 -11.16
N SER A 222 -5.68 -15.83 -11.59
CA SER A 222 -4.41 -15.16 -11.85
C SER A 222 -3.69 -14.80 -10.54
N PHE A 223 -2.36 -14.70 -10.64
CA PHE A 223 -1.50 -14.32 -9.52
C PHE A 223 -0.90 -12.94 -9.79
N ALA A 224 -0.91 -12.09 -8.78
CA ALA A 224 -0.17 -10.84 -8.76
C ALA A 224 0.88 -10.90 -7.65
N SER A 225 2.13 -10.65 -8.01
CA SER A 225 3.25 -10.63 -7.07
C SER A 225 3.70 -9.20 -6.86
N PHE A 226 3.69 -8.76 -5.60
CA PHE A 226 4.10 -7.42 -5.24
C PHE A 226 5.32 -7.45 -4.30
N GLU A 227 5.89 -6.27 -4.13
CA GLU A 227 6.80 -5.90 -3.05
C GLU A 227 6.16 -4.76 -2.25
N LEU A 228 6.30 -4.82 -0.93
CA LEU A 228 5.85 -3.78 -0.02
C LEU A 228 6.99 -2.83 0.31
N TRP A 229 6.75 -1.55 0.03
CA TRP A 229 7.67 -0.45 0.28
C TRP A 229 6.96 0.59 1.16
N ALA A 230 7.73 1.51 1.73
CA ALA A 230 7.14 2.63 2.46
C ALA A 230 8.01 3.88 2.40
N MET A 231 7.35 5.02 2.55
CA MET A 231 7.99 6.31 2.82
C MET A 231 7.74 6.67 4.29
N PRO A 232 8.78 6.74 5.14
CA PRO A 232 8.62 7.27 6.47
C PRO A 232 8.26 8.75 6.41
N ILE A 233 7.43 9.22 7.32
CA ILE A 233 7.07 10.62 7.48
C ILE A 233 7.04 10.98 8.97
N ALA A 234 7.77 12.04 9.31
CA ALA A 234 7.76 12.64 10.63
C ALA A 234 7.00 13.97 10.57
N PHE A 235 6.08 14.22 11.49
CA PHE A 235 5.40 15.51 11.55
C PHE A 235 5.06 15.92 12.99
N SER A 236 4.89 17.23 13.22
CA SER A 236 4.38 17.74 14.47
C SER A 236 2.87 17.98 14.40
N ARG A 237 2.18 17.84 15.53
CA ARG A 237 0.78 18.24 15.72
C ARG A 237 0.66 19.13 16.94
N ALA A 238 -0.26 20.09 16.91
CA ALA A 238 -0.58 20.95 18.06
C ALA A 238 -1.79 20.44 18.86
N LYS A 239 -2.64 19.64 18.22
CA LYS A 239 -3.87 19.08 18.78
C LYS A 239 -3.74 17.58 18.99
N GLY A 240 -4.59 17.04 19.87
CA GLY A 240 -4.70 15.62 20.19
C GLY A 240 -5.06 14.73 19.00
N GLY A 241 -4.65 13.45 19.03
CA GLY A 241 -5.03 12.43 18.06
C GLY A 241 -4.25 12.45 16.74
N VAL A 242 -4.26 11.33 16.02
CA VAL A 242 -3.67 11.21 14.68
C VAL A 242 -4.69 10.50 13.79
N TRP A 243 -5.16 11.18 12.76
CA TRP A 243 -5.97 10.54 11.73
C TRP A 243 -5.08 9.71 10.80
N TRP A 244 -5.57 8.55 10.37
CA TRP A 244 -4.78 7.58 9.61
C TRP A 244 -5.21 7.42 8.15
N HIS A 245 -6.38 7.92 7.73
CA HIS A 245 -6.89 7.75 6.35
C HIS A 245 -6.81 9.05 5.54
N PHE A 246 -6.12 9.00 4.40
CA PHE A 246 -5.88 10.15 3.53
C PHE A 246 -6.23 9.78 2.08
N PRO A 247 -7.50 9.94 1.65
CA PRO A 247 -7.96 9.43 0.35
C PRO A 247 -7.21 10.03 -0.85
N LEU A 248 -6.70 11.27 -0.72
CA LEU A 248 -5.94 11.93 -1.77
C LEU A 248 -4.50 11.43 -1.92
N MET A 249 -4.04 10.52 -1.06
CA MET A 249 -2.69 9.96 -1.14
C MET A 249 -2.47 9.19 -2.46
N GLU A 250 -3.53 8.70 -3.10
CA GLU A 250 -3.44 8.06 -4.43
C GLU A 250 -2.87 8.98 -5.52
N ARG A 251 -2.98 10.31 -5.35
CA ARG A 251 -2.42 11.28 -6.32
C ARG A 251 -0.89 11.23 -6.35
N VAL A 252 -0.27 10.71 -5.30
CA VAL A 252 1.18 10.54 -5.19
C VAL A 252 1.68 9.44 -6.14
N GLU A 253 0.84 8.47 -6.52
CA GLU A 253 1.22 7.29 -7.32
C GLU A 253 1.94 7.68 -8.61
N VAL A 254 1.36 8.57 -9.41
CA VAL A 254 1.93 9.00 -10.70
C VAL A 254 3.23 9.76 -10.50
N ALA A 255 3.26 10.72 -9.57
CA ALA A 255 4.45 11.51 -9.31
C ALA A 255 5.62 10.65 -8.81
N LEU A 256 5.34 9.67 -7.95
CA LEU A 256 6.35 8.73 -7.45
C LEU A 256 6.84 7.79 -8.56
N ALA A 257 5.92 7.20 -9.34
CA ALA A 257 6.25 6.34 -10.46
C ALA A 257 7.13 7.05 -11.50
N ASP A 258 6.78 8.29 -11.85
CA ASP A 258 7.54 9.12 -12.81
C ASP A 258 8.93 9.49 -12.27
N ALA A 259 9.00 9.84 -10.99
CA ALA A 259 10.27 10.21 -10.37
C ALA A 259 11.23 9.02 -10.28
N LEU A 260 10.70 7.84 -9.95
CA LEU A 260 11.46 6.59 -9.88
C LEU A 260 11.70 5.95 -11.24
N GLU A 261 11.00 6.40 -12.30
CA GLU A 261 11.01 5.82 -13.65
C GLU A 261 10.52 4.36 -13.66
N VAL A 262 9.40 4.14 -12.98
CA VAL A 262 8.64 2.88 -13.05
C VAL A 262 8.08 2.73 -14.48
N PRO A 263 8.17 1.53 -15.10
CA PRO A 263 7.59 1.28 -16.42
C PRO A 263 6.09 1.59 -16.45
N GLU A 264 5.60 2.18 -17.55
CA GLU A 264 4.20 2.62 -17.67
C GLU A 264 3.16 1.53 -17.44
N LYS A 265 3.49 0.28 -17.76
CA LYS A 265 2.57 -0.85 -17.62
C LYS A 265 2.60 -1.48 -16.22
N ALA A 266 3.55 -1.10 -15.37
CA ALA A 266 3.74 -1.69 -14.06
C ALA A 266 2.89 -1.01 -13.00
N ILE A 267 2.35 -1.80 -12.08
CA ILE A 267 1.59 -1.31 -10.94
C ILE A 267 2.51 -0.67 -9.90
N LEU A 268 2.19 0.55 -9.49
CA LEU A 268 2.58 1.17 -8.23
C LEU A 268 1.33 1.78 -7.59
N TRP A 269 0.93 1.27 -6.43
CA TRP A 269 -0.24 1.77 -5.71
C TRP A 269 0.13 2.23 -4.30
N MET A 270 -0.31 3.43 -3.96
CA MET A 270 -0.06 4.08 -2.68
C MET A 270 -1.23 3.79 -1.74
N SER A 271 -0.92 3.38 -0.50
CA SER A 271 -1.94 3.18 0.52
C SER A 271 -2.49 4.55 0.96
N PRO A 272 -3.81 4.77 0.94
CA PRO A 272 -4.42 5.93 1.60
C PRO A 272 -4.29 5.88 3.12
N THR A 273 -4.01 4.70 3.68
CA THR A 273 -3.84 4.50 5.11
C THR A 273 -2.38 4.62 5.49
N LEU A 274 -2.10 5.55 6.41
CA LEU A 274 -0.83 5.77 7.05
C LEU A 274 -0.77 4.97 8.36
N PHE A 275 0.38 4.37 8.64
CA PHE A 275 0.60 3.56 9.83
C PHE A 275 1.50 4.29 10.81
N THR A 276 0.99 4.62 11.99
CA THR A 276 1.83 5.17 13.08
C THR A 276 2.66 4.06 13.72
N LEU A 277 3.66 4.44 14.51
CA LEU A 277 4.45 3.48 15.29
C LEU A 277 3.56 2.63 16.20
N ASP A 278 2.59 3.24 16.87
CA ASP A 278 1.70 2.54 17.81
C ASP A 278 0.84 1.51 17.08
N MET A 279 0.28 1.86 15.92
CA MET A 279 -0.50 0.94 15.09
C MET A 279 0.33 -0.26 14.61
N LEU A 280 1.59 -0.03 14.24
CA LEU A 280 2.49 -1.11 13.85
C LEU A 280 2.86 -1.99 15.04
N ASN A 281 3.09 -1.41 16.22
CA ASN A 281 3.46 -2.15 17.42
C ASN A 281 2.30 -2.96 18.00
N GLU A 282 1.08 -2.42 17.96
CA GLU A 282 -0.13 -3.06 18.52
C GLU A 282 -0.32 -4.48 17.99
N ARG A 283 0.03 -4.70 16.71
CA ARG A 283 -0.06 -6.01 16.04
C ARG A 283 1.26 -6.57 15.53
N ALA A 284 2.39 -6.10 16.05
CA ALA A 284 3.72 -6.53 15.62
C ALA A 284 3.86 -6.56 14.07
N CYS A 285 3.43 -5.50 13.40
CA CYS A 285 3.40 -5.34 11.94
C CYS A 285 2.56 -6.37 11.16
N GLN A 286 1.85 -7.31 11.80
CA GLN A 286 1.14 -8.39 11.12
C GLN A 286 0.04 -7.86 10.19
N SER A 287 -0.60 -6.73 10.54
CA SER A 287 -1.63 -6.09 9.71
C SER A 287 -1.17 -5.74 8.29
N LEU A 288 0.14 -5.55 8.07
CA LEU A 288 0.69 -5.21 6.76
C LEU A 288 0.48 -6.34 5.72
N ILE A 289 0.27 -7.59 6.15
CA ILE A 289 -0.04 -8.71 5.25
C ILE A 289 -1.32 -8.48 4.42
N HIS A 290 -2.23 -7.65 4.93
CA HIS A 290 -3.53 -7.39 4.31
C HIS A 290 -3.49 -6.28 3.27
N LEU A 291 -2.41 -5.47 3.22
CA LEU A 291 -2.32 -4.30 2.34
C LEU A 291 -2.52 -4.68 0.87
N ALA A 292 -1.68 -5.55 0.34
CA ALA A 292 -1.74 -5.93 -1.07
C ALA A 292 -3.09 -6.54 -1.50
N PRO A 293 -3.67 -7.56 -0.81
CA PRO A 293 -4.94 -8.12 -1.23
C PRO A 293 -6.11 -7.13 -1.11
N ILE A 294 -6.10 -6.21 -0.14
CA ILE A 294 -7.14 -5.18 0.01
C ILE A 294 -7.00 -4.14 -1.11
N MET A 295 -5.79 -3.65 -1.36
CA MET A 295 -5.53 -2.64 -2.39
C MET A 295 -5.74 -3.18 -3.81
N ASP A 296 -5.38 -4.44 -4.09
CA ASP A 296 -5.68 -5.11 -5.37
C ASP A 296 -7.18 -5.26 -5.61
N ALA A 297 -7.96 -5.43 -4.54
CA ALA A 297 -9.42 -5.41 -4.60
C ALA A 297 -10.02 -4.00 -4.75
N GLY A 298 -9.19 -2.95 -4.84
CA GLY A 298 -9.62 -1.55 -4.95
C GLY A 298 -10.21 -0.95 -3.68
N CYS A 299 -9.95 -1.58 -2.54
CA CYS A 299 -10.41 -1.15 -1.23
C CYS A 299 -9.28 -0.44 -0.46
N ASP A 300 -9.67 0.30 0.58
CA ASP A 300 -8.73 0.92 1.51
C ASP A 300 -8.65 0.08 2.78
N ILE A 301 -7.44 -0.10 3.32
CA ILE A 301 -7.26 -0.83 4.58
C ILE A 301 -7.71 0.03 5.75
N ALA A 302 -8.55 -0.53 6.62
CA ALA A 302 -8.92 0.09 7.88
C ALA A 302 -8.31 -0.75 9.02
N PRO A 303 -7.39 -0.18 9.82
CA PRO A 303 -6.78 -0.87 10.96
C PRO A 303 -7.80 -1.28 12.03
N GLU A 304 -8.86 -0.49 12.14
CA GLU A 304 -9.96 -0.57 13.09
C GLU A 304 -11.24 -0.04 12.44
N ASP A 305 -12.35 -0.02 13.20
CA ASP A 305 -13.62 0.51 12.72
C ASP A 305 -13.49 2.01 12.32
N PRO A 306 -13.77 2.40 11.06
CA PRO A 306 -13.54 3.76 10.59
C PRO A 306 -14.38 4.82 11.31
N GLU A 307 -15.65 4.51 11.64
CA GLU A 307 -16.55 5.47 12.27
C GLU A 307 -16.11 5.74 13.71
N ALA A 308 -15.81 4.68 14.47
CA ALA A 308 -15.28 4.79 15.83
C ALA A 308 -13.92 5.49 15.87
N ALA A 309 -13.03 5.18 14.92
CA ALA A 309 -11.73 5.83 14.80
C ALA A 309 -11.88 7.32 14.52
N ARG A 310 -12.79 7.70 13.61
CA ARG A 310 -13.03 9.10 13.27
C ARG A 310 -13.58 9.86 14.47
N ALA A 311 -14.54 9.29 15.19
CA ALA A 311 -15.07 9.88 16.41
C ALA A 311 -13.98 10.08 17.49
N THR A 312 -13.09 9.10 17.66
CA THR A 312 -11.97 9.17 18.60
C THR A 312 -10.98 10.28 18.21
N PHE A 313 -10.63 10.35 16.92
CA PHE A 313 -9.79 11.42 16.40
C PHE A 313 -10.41 12.80 16.61
N GLU A 314 -11.68 13.00 16.25
CA GLU A 314 -12.36 14.29 16.39
C GLU A 314 -12.50 14.73 17.85
N ALA A 315 -12.69 13.79 18.77
CA ALA A 315 -12.68 14.08 20.20
C ALA A 315 -11.28 14.50 20.69
N ALA A 316 -10.24 13.77 20.30
CA ALA A 316 -8.86 14.09 20.66
C ALA A 316 -8.40 15.44 20.07
N ASN A 317 -8.81 15.74 18.83
CA ASN A 317 -8.46 16.96 18.11
C ASN A 317 -8.99 18.25 18.76
N GLN A 318 -9.89 18.13 19.75
CA GLN A 318 -10.37 19.28 20.54
C GLN A 318 -9.42 19.64 21.69
N THR A 319 -8.45 18.77 22.00
CA THR A 319 -7.49 18.98 23.08
C THR A 319 -6.16 19.51 22.56
N GLY A 320 -5.55 20.44 23.29
CA GLY A 320 -4.19 20.90 23.02
C GLY A 320 -3.18 19.90 23.58
N ASP A 321 -2.54 19.13 22.71
CA ASP A 321 -1.57 18.10 23.05
C ASP A 321 -0.53 18.06 21.93
N ALA A 322 0.51 18.86 22.10
CA ALA A 322 1.55 19.00 21.08
C ALA A 322 2.45 17.76 21.10
N GLN A 323 2.50 17.05 19.97
CA GLN A 323 3.30 15.84 19.85
C GLN A 323 4.03 15.77 18.51
N LEU A 324 5.15 15.07 18.56
CA LEU A 324 5.93 14.66 17.40
C LEU A 324 5.54 13.23 17.04
N VAL A 325 5.16 13.00 15.79
CA VAL A 325 4.65 11.72 15.29
C VAL A 325 5.58 11.21 14.18
N ILE A 326 5.88 9.91 14.23
CA ILE A 326 6.52 9.18 13.13
C ILE A 326 5.50 8.15 12.60
N ALA A 327 5.42 8.08 11.28
CA ALA A 327 4.54 7.15 10.60
C ALA A 327 5.13 6.71 9.26
N TRP A 328 4.46 5.76 8.61
CA TRP A 328 4.85 5.21 7.32
C TRP A 328 3.68 5.29 6.37
N ILE A 329 3.97 5.69 5.13
CA ILE A 329 3.04 5.67 4.01
C ILE A 329 3.43 4.46 3.15
N PRO A 330 2.74 3.31 3.27
CA PRO A 330 3.06 2.12 2.51
C PRO A 330 2.62 2.28 1.05
N PHE A 331 3.32 1.60 0.17
CA PHE A 331 2.90 1.40 -1.21
C PHE A 331 3.33 0.02 -1.69
N ILE A 332 2.55 -0.54 -2.60
CA ILE A 332 2.87 -1.80 -3.26
C ILE A 332 3.30 -1.52 -4.69
N VAL A 333 4.27 -2.30 -5.16
CA VAL A 333 4.77 -2.24 -6.53
C VAL A 333 4.93 -3.67 -7.06
N GLU A 334 4.73 -3.87 -8.36
CA GLU A 334 5.00 -5.17 -8.98
C GLU A 334 6.41 -5.66 -8.66
N ARG A 335 6.53 -6.95 -8.29
CA ARG A 335 7.79 -7.54 -7.84
C ARG A 335 8.87 -7.42 -8.92
N GLY A 336 10.05 -6.97 -8.53
CA GLY A 336 11.20 -6.79 -9.43
C GLY A 336 11.14 -5.55 -10.32
N VAL A 337 10.11 -4.70 -10.20
CA VAL A 337 10.01 -3.46 -10.98
C VAL A 337 10.87 -2.34 -10.38
N LEU A 338 10.95 -2.26 -9.06
CA LEU A 338 11.83 -1.32 -8.38
C LEU A 338 13.11 -2.00 -7.91
N ASP A 339 14.24 -1.36 -8.22
CA ASP A 339 15.54 -1.71 -7.68
C ASP A 339 15.94 -0.74 -6.57
N ALA A 340 16.42 -1.26 -5.44
CA ALA A 340 16.80 -0.46 -4.28
C ALA A 340 17.94 0.52 -4.58
N GLN A 341 18.87 0.18 -5.48
CA GLN A 341 19.94 1.09 -5.87
C GLN A 341 19.42 2.23 -6.75
N GLN A 342 18.54 1.93 -7.71
CA GLN A 342 17.84 2.93 -8.52
C GLN A 342 17.04 3.90 -7.63
N VAL A 343 16.28 3.38 -6.67
CA VAL A 343 15.49 4.19 -5.75
C VAL A 343 16.39 5.12 -4.93
N ARG A 344 17.51 4.62 -4.39
CA ARG A 344 18.49 5.45 -3.65
C ARG A 344 19.07 6.57 -4.52
N GLN A 345 19.40 6.30 -5.78
CA GLN A 345 19.92 7.32 -6.70
C GLN A 345 18.88 8.41 -7.03
N LYS A 346 17.60 8.02 -7.12
CA LYS A 346 16.48 8.92 -7.47
C LYS A 346 15.74 9.47 -6.26
N ALA A 347 16.19 9.16 -5.04
CA ALA A 347 15.50 9.50 -3.79
C ALA A 347 15.13 10.98 -3.70
N ARG A 348 16.06 11.88 -4.04
CA ARG A 348 15.79 13.33 -4.01
C ARG A 348 14.70 13.74 -5.00
N LYS A 349 14.76 13.25 -6.24
CA LYS A 349 13.75 13.52 -7.27
C LYS A 349 12.39 12.99 -6.85
N ALA A 350 12.33 11.81 -6.23
CA ALA A 350 11.11 11.24 -5.68
C ALA A 350 10.54 12.14 -4.58
N LEU A 351 11.36 12.53 -3.59
CA LEU A 351 10.92 13.40 -2.50
C LEU A 351 10.41 14.76 -3.00
N ASP A 352 11.13 15.40 -3.91
CA ASP A 352 10.75 16.70 -4.49
C ASP A 352 9.40 16.60 -5.23
N ALA A 353 9.13 15.46 -5.88
CA ALA A 353 7.87 15.22 -6.60
C ALA A 353 6.70 14.85 -5.67
N THR A 354 6.95 14.07 -4.63
CA THR A 354 5.89 13.53 -3.75
C THR A 354 5.53 14.46 -2.60
N MET A 355 6.49 15.20 -2.04
CA MET A 355 6.27 15.99 -0.82
C MET A 355 5.07 16.96 -0.91
N PRO A 356 4.90 17.75 -1.98
CA PRO A 356 3.75 18.66 -2.07
C PRO A 356 2.40 17.93 -2.07
N LEU A 357 2.33 16.76 -2.70
CA LEU A 357 1.11 15.96 -2.81
C LEU A 357 0.79 15.27 -1.48
N VAL A 358 1.80 14.75 -0.79
CA VAL A 358 1.66 14.19 0.57
C VAL A 358 1.18 15.26 1.54
N GLN A 359 1.81 16.45 1.52
CA GLN A 359 1.41 17.58 2.35
C GLN A 359 -0.04 17.99 2.11
N GLN A 360 -0.46 18.07 0.85
CA GLN A 360 -1.83 18.39 0.45
C GLN A 360 -2.83 17.31 0.93
N ALA A 361 -2.48 16.03 0.78
CA ALA A 361 -3.33 14.93 1.21
C ALA A 361 -3.55 14.96 2.73
N ILE A 362 -2.49 15.18 3.51
CA ILE A 362 -2.58 15.27 4.98
C ILE A 362 -3.36 16.51 5.42
N SER A 363 -3.05 17.69 4.84
CA SER A 363 -3.69 18.96 5.25
C SER A 363 -5.19 19.01 5.01
N ASN A 364 -5.70 18.18 4.10
CA ASN A 364 -7.13 18.11 3.81
C ASN A 364 -7.91 17.38 4.89
N GLU A 365 -7.26 16.50 5.65
CA GLU A 365 -7.92 15.67 6.67
C GLU A 365 -7.53 16.05 8.10
N MET A 366 -6.31 16.58 8.29
CA MET A 366 -5.75 16.83 9.61
C MET A 366 -4.85 18.06 9.63
N GLU A 367 -4.97 18.87 10.69
CA GLU A 367 -4.03 19.96 10.96
C GLU A 367 -2.71 19.40 11.51
N TYR A 368 -1.60 19.79 10.90
CA TYR A 368 -0.25 19.43 11.34
C TYR A 368 0.69 20.63 11.18
N GLY A 369 1.83 20.57 11.86
CA GLY A 369 2.89 21.57 11.82
C GLY A 369 3.93 21.27 10.74
N GLU A 370 5.20 21.19 11.13
CA GLU A 370 6.28 20.83 10.21
C GLU A 370 6.23 19.33 9.90
N ALA A 371 6.44 18.97 8.65
CA ALA A 371 6.56 17.58 8.20
C ALA A 371 7.87 17.36 7.44
N GLU A 372 8.48 16.21 7.66
CA GLU A 372 9.68 15.71 6.99
C GLU A 372 9.36 14.34 6.40
N LEU A 373 9.55 14.22 5.09
CA LEU A 373 9.32 13.00 4.33
C LEU A 373 10.67 12.35 4.00
N PHE A 374 10.78 11.05 4.29
CA PHE A 374 11.99 10.28 4.06
C PHE A 374 11.88 9.47 2.78
N ALA A 375 13.05 9.14 2.20
CA ALA A 375 13.12 8.44 0.94
C ALA A 375 12.39 7.09 0.98
N PRO A 376 11.75 6.68 -0.13
CA PRO A 376 11.13 5.36 -0.23
C PRO A 376 12.16 4.24 -0.06
N LEU A 377 11.82 3.24 0.75
CA LEU A 377 12.64 2.06 1.03
C LEU A 377 11.76 0.79 1.09
N PRO A 378 12.34 -0.41 0.90
CA PRO A 378 11.63 -1.66 1.18
C PRO A 378 11.12 -1.65 2.63
N ILE A 379 9.96 -2.27 2.89
CA ILE A 379 9.21 -2.06 4.15
C ILE A 379 10.08 -2.18 5.41
N TRP A 380 10.86 -3.25 5.57
CA TRP A 380 11.67 -3.45 6.78
C TRP A 380 12.81 -2.43 6.90
N GLU A 381 13.45 -2.05 5.79
CA GLU A 381 14.45 -0.98 5.76
C GLU A 381 13.82 0.38 6.06
N ALA A 382 12.59 0.63 5.59
CA ALA A 382 11.86 1.87 5.85
C ALA A 382 11.49 2.01 7.34
N LEU A 383 11.05 0.93 7.99
CA LEU A 383 10.77 0.91 9.43
C LEU A 383 12.04 1.20 10.24
N GLU A 384 13.12 0.48 9.94
CA GLU A 384 14.41 0.63 10.63
C GLU A 384 15.00 2.04 10.42
N ALA A 385 15.11 2.51 9.18
CA ALA A 385 15.68 3.81 8.86
C ALA A 385 14.83 4.96 9.43
N GLY A 386 13.50 4.84 9.36
CA GLY A 386 12.57 5.83 9.91
C GLY A 386 12.74 5.99 11.42
N VAL A 387 12.69 4.89 12.18
CA VAL A 387 12.87 4.94 13.65
C VAL A 387 14.29 5.41 14.01
N ARG A 388 15.32 4.94 13.31
CA ARG A 388 16.71 5.35 13.58
C ARG A 388 16.94 6.84 13.35
N ALA A 389 16.43 7.41 12.27
CA ALA A 389 16.53 8.83 11.99
C ALA A 389 15.74 9.63 13.04
N TRP A 390 14.55 9.17 13.39
CA TRP A 390 13.68 9.77 14.39
C TRP A 390 14.31 9.83 15.79
N ASN A 391 14.82 8.69 16.26
CA ASN A 391 15.48 8.55 17.57
C ASN A 391 16.69 9.49 17.66
N ARG A 392 17.58 9.48 16.65
CA ARG A 392 18.77 10.35 16.62
C ARG A 392 18.38 11.84 16.59
N LYS A 393 17.38 12.23 15.79
CA LYS A 393 16.90 13.62 15.71
C LYS A 393 16.38 14.13 17.05
N ARG A 394 15.52 13.34 17.71
CA ARG A 394 14.97 13.70 19.04
C ARG A 394 16.06 13.77 20.11
N LEU A 395 16.93 12.77 20.15
CA LEU A 395 18.04 12.75 21.09
C LEU A 395 18.97 13.95 20.89
N GLY A 396 19.34 14.28 19.64
CA GLY A 396 20.18 15.42 19.33
C GLY A 396 19.59 16.75 19.83
N LEU A 397 18.28 16.95 19.68
CA LEU A 397 17.58 18.12 20.21
C LEU A 397 17.61 18.14 21.75
N SER A 398 17.29 17.02 22.41
CA SER A 398 17.31 16.92 23.87
C SER A 398 18.71 17.12 24.46
N VAL A 399 19.75 16.60 23.80
CA VAL A 399 21.15 16.82 24.18
C VAL A 399 21.54 18.28 24.01
N ALA A 400 21.16 18.93 22.90
CA ALA A 400 21.45 20.35 22.70
C ALA A 400 20.82 21.24 23.79
N VAL A 401 19.57 20.95 24.17
CA VAL A 401 18.88 21.65 25.27
C VAL A 401 19.56 21.38 26.62
N ALA A 402 19.90 20.12 26.91
CA ALA A 402 20.53 19.76 28.18
C ALA A 402 21.95 20.32 28.30
N ALA A 403 22.72 20.38 27.21
CA ALA A 403 24.08 20.89 27.17
C ALA A 403 24.16 22.41 27.24
N ALA A 404 23.09 23.16 26.92
CA ALA A 404 23.09 24.62 26.92
C ALA A 404 23.44 25.23 28.30
N GLY A 405 23.17 24.50 29.38
CA GLY A 405 23.50 24.90 30.76
C GLY A 405 24.83 24.35 31.30
N LEU A 406 25.58 23.57 30.52
CA LEU A 406 26.79 22.87 30.96
C LEU A 406 28.06 23.51 30.40
N ALA A 407 29.15 23.48 31.18
CA ALA A 407 30.45 23.97 30.74
C ALA A 407 31.06 23.06 29.64
N HIS A 408 30.83 21.75 29.73
CA HIS A 408 31.28 20.77 28.75
C HIS A 408 30.27 19.63 28.59
N LEU A 409 30.16 19.09 27.37
CA LEU A 409 29.35 17.91 27.07
C LEU A 409 29.73 16.68 27.90
N ARG A 410 31.00 16.53 28.28
CA ARG A 410 31.49 15.45 29.16
C ARG A 410 30.90 15.47 30.57
N ASP A 411 30.29 16.58 30.96
CA ASP A 411 29.64 16.72 32.27
C ASP A 411 28.18 16.21 32.21
N LEU A 412 27.70 15.83 31.02
CA LEU A 412 26.42 15.18 30.80
C LEU A 412 26.57 13.66 30.87
N GLU A 413 25.62 13.01 31.55
CA GLU A 413 25.45 11.56 31.57
C GLU A 413 24.00 11.20 31.21
N ALA A 414 23.82 10.02 30.62
CA ALA A 414 22.53 9.48 30.23
C ALA A 414 22.23 8.23 31.07
N VAL A 415 21.00 8.16 31.58
CA VAL A 415 20.45 6.95 32.20
C VAL A 415 19.24 6.54 31.40
N ALA A 416 19.20 5.29 30.97
CA ALA A 416 18.12 4.75 30.18
C ALA A 416 17.38 3.66 30.94
N GLU A 417 16.06 3.76 30.97
CA GLU A 417 15.17 2.77 31.57
C GLU A 417 14.21 2.25 30.49
N TYR A 418 14.06 0.94 30.38
CA TYR A 418 13.11 0.35 29.43
C TYR A 418 11.67 0.55 29.93
N GLN A 419 10.84 1.19 29.12
CA GLN A 419 9.42 1.41 29.37
C GLN A 419 8.59 0.60 28.37
N PRO A 420 7.92 -0.50 28.80
CA PRO A 420 7.08 -1.31 27.93
C PRO A 420 5.97 -0.52 27.23
N GLU A 421 5.40 0.49 27.89
CA GLU A 421 4.34 1.34 27.35
C GLU A 421 4.83 2.21 26.18
N LEU A 422 6.10 2.61 26.20
CA LEU A 422 6.73 3.35 25.11
C LEU A 422 7.26 2.43 24.00
N GLN A 423 7.25 1.11 24.22
CA GLN A 423 7.97 0.14 23.38
C GLN A 423 9.41 0.62 23.11
N GLY A 424 10.10 1.05 24.17
CA GLY A 424 11.36 1.80 24.04
C GLY A 424 12.03 2.09 25.38
N TYR A 425 13.15 2.80 25.31
CA TYR A 425 13.86 3.30 26.48
C TYR A 425 13.49 4.75 26.74
N GLU A 426 13.11 5.10 27.97
CA GLU A 426 13.13 6.49 28.42
C GLU A 426 14.57 6.87 28.79
N VAL A 427 15.14 7.81 28.05
CA VAL A 427 16.51 8.29 28.25
C VAL A 427 16.47 9.62 29.02
N ALA A 428 16.95 9.59 30.25
CA ALA A 428 17.14 10.76 31.09
C ALA A 428 18.56 11.31 30.94
N LEU A 429 18.67 12.56 30.50
CA LEU A 429 19.93 13.31 30.40
C LEU A 429 20.10 14.15 31.66
N LYS A 430 21.22 13.99 32.36
CA LYS A 430 21.50 14.73 33.61
C LYS A 430 22.94 15.24 33.66
N ALA A 431 23.14 16.30 34.44
CA ALA A 431 24.49 16.66 34.87
C ALA A 431 25.03 15.55 35.77
N ARG A 432 26.34 15.31 35.73
CA ARG A 432 26.98 14.26 36.52
C ARG A 432 26.64 14.35 38.00
N GLY A 433 25.96 13.34 38.53
CA GLY A 433 25.51 13.30 39.94
C GLY A 433 24.38 14.27 40.30
N GLY A 434 23.75 14.90 39.31
CA GLY A 434 22.59 15.79 39.46
C GLY A 434 21.27 15.14 39.04
N GLU A 435 20.21 15.95 39.02
CA GLU A 435 18.88 15.56 38.55
C GLU A 435 18.78 15.59 37.01
N ALA A 436 17.73 14.93 36.49
CA ALA A 436 17.44 14.91 35.06
C ALA A 436 17.10 16.32 34.54
N ILE A 437 17.85 16.77 33.54
CA ILE A 437 17.68 18.05 32.84
C ILE A 437 16.66 17.89 31.71
N ALA A 438 16.71 16.77 30.99
CA ALA A 438 15.82 16.46 29.89
C ALA A 438 15.52 14.96 29.83
N ARG A 439 14.38 14.61 29.24
CA ARG A 439 14.01 13.23 28.94
C ARG A 439 13.60 13.09 27.49
N THR A 440 13.97 11.98 26.87
CA THR A 440 13.54 11.64 25.51
C THR A 440 13.38 10.13 25.39
N PRO A 441 12.36 9.64 24.69
CA PRO A 441 12.26 8.23 24.38
C PRO A 441 13.24 7.85 23.27
N TRP A 442 13.66 6.60 23.30
CA TRP A 442 14.41 5.89 22.27
C TRP A 442 13.63 4.64 21.90
N LEU A 443 12.97 4.69 20.74
CA LEU A 443 11.91 3.75 20.37
C LEU A 443 12.51 2.50 19.73
N VAL A 444 11.91 1.33 20.01
CA VAL A 444 12.24 0.07 19.32
C VAL A 444 11.68 0.11 17.89
N VAL A 445 12.42 -0.44 16.94
CA VAL A 445 11.96 -0.60 15.55
C VAL A 445 10.78 -1.59 15.54
N PRO A 446 9.63 -1.22 14.95
CA PRO A 446 8.48 -2.13 14.85
C PRO A 446 8.82 -3.31 13.93
N ASP A 447 8.47 -4.52 14.33
CA ASP A 447 8.73 -5.76 13.60
C ASP A 447 7.70 -6.85 13.99
N VAL A 448 7.65 -7.95 13.24
CA VAL A 448 6.95 -9.18 13.64
C VAL A 448 7.61 -9.85 14.86
N ALA A 449 8.87 -9.55 15.11
CA ALA A 449 9.61 -9.96 16.29
C ALA A 449 10.59 -8.86 16.74
N SER A 450 10.06 -7.81 17.38
CA SER A 450 10.82 -6.65 17.86
C SER A 450 12.01 -7.06 18.74
N ASP A 451 13.17 -6.43 18.51
CA ASP A 451 14.42 -6.75 19.19
C ASP A 451 14.85 -5.61 20.13
N ARG A 452 14.52 -5.79 21.41
CA ARG A 452 14.94 -4.86 22.47
C ARG A 452 16.47 -4.78 22.59
N GLN A 453 17.18 -5.88 22.39
CA GLN A 453 18.63 -5.92 22.55
C GLN A 453 19.32 -5.12 21.43
N ALA A 454 18.83 -5.25 20.20
CA ALA A 454 19.30 -4.44 19.08
C ALA A 454 19.02 -2.95 19.30
N CYS A 455 17.85 -2.61 19.86
CA CYS A 455 17.50 -1.24 20.23
C CYS A 455 18.47 -0.65 21.28
N TRP A 456 18.81 -1.43 22.31
CA TRP A 456 19.81 -1.04 23.32
C TRP A 456 21.19 -0.82 22.70
N GLN A 457 21.63 -1.71 21.80
CA GLN A 457 22.91 -1.58 21.12
C GLN A 457 22.97 -0.31 20.25
N ASP A 458 21.93 0.00 19.48
CA ASP A 458 21.83 1.22 18.67
C ASP A 458 21.89 2.49 19.57
N LEU A 459 21.26 2.47 20.76
CA LEU A 459 21.37 3.55 21.73
C LEU A 459 22.79 3.69 22.30
N VAL A 460 23.43 2.58 22.67
CA VAL A 460 24.81 2.56 23.19
C VAL A 460 25.78 3.14 22.16
N GLU A 461 25.69 2.69 20.91
CA GLU A 461 26.52 3.18 19.81
C GLU A 461 26.32 4.69 19.60
N CYS A 462 25.07 5.15 19.56
CA CYS A 462 24.77 6.57 19.39
C CYS A 462 25.32 7.45 20.54
N MET A 463 25.22 6.99 21.79
CA MET A 463 25.76 7.72 22.94
C MET A 463 27.29 7.72 22.96
N GLN A 464 27.93 6.61 22.55
CA GLN A 464 29.38 6.53 22.42
C GLN A 464 29.91 7.49 21.35
N GLU A 465 29.25 7.58 20.19
CA GLU A 465 29.57 8.54 19.14
C GLU A 465 29.46 10.00 19.63
N ALA A 466 28.48 10.28 20.49
CA ALA A 466 28.29 11.59 21.11
C ALA A 466 29.25 11.87 22.28
N GLY A 467 30.03 10.88 22.74
CA GLY A 467 30.92 11.00 23.90
C GLY A 467 30.19 11.14 25.24
N ILE A 468 28.94 10.67 25.33
CA ILE A 468 28.10 10.74 26.53
C ILE A 468 28.11 9.38 27.22
N ALA A 469 28.39 9.36 28.52
CA ALA A 469 28.34 8.13 29.30
C ALA A 469 26.88 7.66 29.45
N LEU A 470 26.61 6.39 29.13
CA LEU A 470 25.28 5.78 29.23
C LEU A 470 25.29 4.65 30.25
N THR A 471 24.28 4.61 31.11
CA THR A 471 24.00 3.46 31.99
C THR A 471 22.57 2.97 31.82
N GLU A 472 22.40 1.65 31.82
CA GLU A 472 21.07 1.03 31.87
C GLU A 472 20.61 0.96 33.33
N GLN A 473 19.42 1.50 33.60
CA GLN A 473 18.74 1.30 34.86
C GLN A 473 17.76 0.13 34.70
N GLN A 474 18.09 -1.01 35.31
CA GLN A 474 17.16 -2.12 35.40
C GLN A 474 16.08 -1.78 36.42
N THR A 475 14.83 -1.75 35.98
CA THR A 475 13.68 -1.69 36.88
C THR A 475 13.75 -2.90 37.81
N ARG A 476 13.86 -2.67 39.12
CA ARG A 476 13.66 -3.73 40.11
C ARG A 476 12.19 -4.10 40.08
N TRP A 477 11.85 -5.17 39.38
CA TRP A 477 10.50 -5.74 39.43
C TRP A 477 10.23 -6.15 40.89
N HIS A 478 9.21 -5.54 41.50
CA HIS A 478 8.73 -5.88 42.84
C HIS A 478 7.77 -7.06 42.80
#